data_AF-A0A5B6UXM3-F1
#
_entry.id   AF-A0A5B6UXM3-F1
#
_cell.length_a   1.000
_cell.length_b   1.000
_cell.length_c   1.000
_cell.angle_alpha   90.00
_cell.angle_beta   90.00
_cell.angle_gamma   90.00
#
_symmetry.space_group_name_H-M   'P 1'
#
loop_
_entity.id
_entity.type
_entity.pdbx_description
1 polymer ?
#
loop_
_entity_poly.entity_id
_entity_poly.type
_entity_poly.pdbx_seq_one_letter_code
_entity_poly.pdbx_strand_id
1 'polypeptide(L)'
;MKPRIGMISNHICSSHENKYHNDTIQMFFKERLNPIQSGCCKLPDECVFTYRGLTNWTKESGVFGYPDCKTWENDPKVLCFNCKSCKAGVADNLKQSLKKKAIVNTD
;
A
#
# COMPACT_ATOMS: atom_id res chain seq x y z
N MET A 1 6.24 8.79 -26.89
CA MET A 1 6.32 8.45 -25.45
C MET A 1 5.14 9.11 -24.73
N LYS A 2 4.22 8.33 -24.16
CA LYS A 2 3.04 8.88 -23.47
C LYS A 2 3.40 9.12 -22.00
N PRO A 3 3.33 10.35 -21.47
CA PRO A 3 3.65 10.61 -20.07
C PRO A 3 2.59 9.91 -19.21
N ARG A 4 3.01 8.99 -18.33
CA ARG A 4 2.13 8.42 -17.29
C ARG A 4 1.91 9.45 -16.18
N ILE A 5 1.14 10.49 -16.49
CA ILE A 5 0.47 11.30 -15.48
C ILE A 5 -0.99 10.84 -15.54
N GLY A 6 -1.51 10.34 -14.43
CA GLY A 6 -2.93 10.03 -14.30
C GLY A 6 -3.28 8.55 -14.49
N MET A 7 -3.07 7.78 -13.44
CA MET A 7 -4.04 6.80 -12.92
C MET A 7 -3.43 6.33 -11.60
N ILE A 8 -4.00 6.75 -10.46
CA ILE A 8 -3.92 5.88 -9.30
C ILE A 8 -4.74 4.67 -9.72
N SER A 9 -4.06 3.66 -10.27
CA SER A 9 -4.71 2.41 -10.58
C SER A 9 -5.27 1.90 -9.26
N ASN A 10 -6.58 1.67 -9.17
CA ASN A 10 -7.15 1.03 -7.98
C ASN A 10 -6.56 -0.38 -7.77
N HIS A 11 -5.82 -0.93 -8.75
CA HIS A 11 -5.12 -2.21 -8.71
C HIS A 11 -3.67 -2.05 -8.20
N ILE A 12 -3.49 -1.49 -7.00
CA ILE A 12 -2.18 -1.29 -6.38
C ILE A 12 -1.62 -2.62 -5.85
N CYS A 13 -2.48 -3.40 -5.19
CA CYS A 13 -2.17 -4.63 -4.48
C CYS A 13 -2.54 -5.89 -5.28
N SER A 14 -3.20 -5.76 -6.44
CA SER A 14 -3.74 -6.90 -7.20
C SER A 14 -2.66 -7.91 -7.63
N SER A 15 -1.41 -7.49 -7.82
CA SER A 15 -0.32 -8.41 -8.16
C SER A 15 0.30 -9.11 -6.96
N HIS A 16 -0.03 -8.70 -5.73
CA HIS A 16 0.62 -9.23 -4.53
C HIS A 16 0.24 -10.68 -4.29
N GLU A 17 -1.03 -11.06 -4.43
CA GLU A 17 -1.47 -12.46 -4.31
C GLU A 17 -0.62 -13.38 -5.18
N ASN A 18 -0.52 -13.12 -6.49
CA ASN A 18 0.25 -13.98 -7.39
C ASN A 18 1.76 -13.95 -7.09
N LYS A 19 2.32 -12.77 -6.80
CA LYS A 19 3.76 -12.60 -6.61
C LYS A 19 4.25 -13.21 -5.30
N TYR A 20 3.44 -13.14 -4.25
CA TYR A 20 3.84 -13.44 -2.88
C TYR A 20 3.02 -14.59 -2.27
N HIS A 21 2.26 -15.36 -3.06
CA HIS A 21 1.40 -16.44 -2.55
C HIS A 21 2.12 -17.48 -1.69
N ASN A 22 3.42 -17.71 -1.92
CA ASN A 22 4.24 -18.64 -1.14
C ASN A 22 4.98 -17.97 0.03
N ASP A 23 4.86 -16.65 0.18
CA ASP A 23 5.58 -15.91 1.21
C ASP A 23 4.80 -15.92 2.52
N THR A 24 5.54 -16.02 3.61
CA THR A 24 4.98 -15.68 4.92
C THR A 24 4.70 -14.18 5.01
N ILE A 25 3.79 -13.78 5.91
CA ILE A 25 3.52 -12.35 6.13
C ILE A 25 4.79 -11.56 6.51
N GLN A 26 5.69 -12.19 7.25
CA GLN A 26 6.98 -11.59 7.65
C GLN A 26 7.94 -11.41 6.46
N MET A 27 7.91 -12.32 5.49
CA MET A 27 8.68 -12.18 4.25
C MET A 27 8.12 -11.04 3.41
N PHE A 28 6.79 -11.03 3.20
CA PHE A 28 6.12 -9.94 2.48
C PHE A 28 6.39 -8.57 3.11
N PHE A 29 6.46 -8.48 4.44
CA PHE A 29 6.71 -7.21 5.12
C PHE A 29 8.13 -6.67 4.93
N LYS A 30 9.08 -7.52 4.52
CA LYS A 30 10.46 -7.14 4.19
C LYS A 30 10.64 -6.75 2.73
N GLU A 31 9.61 -6.92 1.91
CA GLU A 31 9.67 -6.61 0.48
C GLU A 31 9.92 -5.14 0.22
N ARG A 32 10.73 -4.88 -0.82
CA ARG A 32 11.03 -3.53 -1.31
C ARG A 32 9.86 -3.01 -2.15
N LEU A 33 8.81 -2.56 -1.47
CA LEU A 33 7.64 -1.95 -2.10
C LEU A 33 7.86 -0.46 -2.37
N ASN A 34 7.23 0.07 -3.42
CA ASN A 34 7.19 1.51 -3.61
C ASN A 34 6.30 2.18 -2.54
N PRO A 35 6.38 3.51 -2.35
CA PRO A 35 5.63 4.18 -1.28
C PRO A 35 4.12 3.92 -1.30
N ILE A 36 3.50 3.85 -2.48
CA ILE A 36 2.06 3.57 -2.63
C ILE A 36 1.76 2.13 -2.21
N GLN A 37 2.52 1.16 -2.72
CA GLN A 37 2.33 -0.25 -2.36
C GLN A 37 2.52 -0.48 -0.86
N SER A 38 3.55 0.12 -0.26
CA SER A 38 3.77 0.00 1.18
C SER A 38 2.65 0.64 1.99
N GLY A 39 2.16 1.82 1.59
CA GLY A 39 1.15 2.55 2.35
C GLY A 39 -0.27 2.00 2.21
N CYS A 40 -0.61 1.45 1.05
CA CYS A 40 -1.97 0.96 0.78
C CYS A 40 -2.11 -0.54 1.06
N CYS A 41 -1.06 -1.34 0.83
CA CYS A 41 -1.17 -2.80 0.83
C CYS A 41 -0.61 -3.49 2.07
N LYS A 42 -0.04 -2.77 3.04
CA LYS A 42 0.45 -3.34 4.29
C LYS A 42 -0.41 -2.85 5.44
N LEU A 43 -0.89 -3.79 6.24
CA LEU A 43 -1.56 -3.47 7.49
C LEU A 43 -0.51 -2.90 8.46
N PRO A 44 -0.78 -1.78 9.15
CA PRO A 44 0.07 -1.29 10.23
C PRO A 44 0.14 -2.31 11.39
N ASP A 45 1.31 -2.45 12.02
CA ASP A 45 1.52 -3.40 13.13
C ASP A 45 0.64 -3.07 14.35
N GLU A 46 0.19 -1.82 14.47
CA GLU A 46 -0.73 -1.34 15.50
C GLU A 46 -2.16 -1.88 15.31
N CYS A 47 -2.51 -2.33 14.10
CA CYS A 47 -3.78 -2.97 13.83
C CYS A 47 -3.65 -4.45 14.17
N VAL A 48 -4.04 -4.82 15.39
CA VAL A 48 -4.02 -6.19 15.92
C VAL A 48 -5.08 -7.06 15.22
N PHE A 49 -4.96 -7.25 13.91
CA PHE A 49 -5.86 -8.04 13.07
C PHE A 49 -5.25 -9.39 12.80
N THR A 50 -6.10 -10.40 12.62
CA THR A 50 -5.64 -11.74 12.26
C THR A 50 -5.35 -11.82 10.76
N TYR A 51 -4.11 -12.18 10.41
CA TYR A 51 -3.71 -12.43 9.02
C TYR A 51 -4.45 -13.66 8.47
N ARG A 52 -5.16 -13.50 7.34
CA ARG A 52 -5.80 -14.61 6.60
C ARG A 52 -5.22 -14.80 5.20
N GLY A 53 -4.53 -13.81 4.68
CA GLY A 53 -3.89 -13.80 3.36
C GLY A 53 -3.42 -12.39 3.01
N LEU A 54 -2.70 -12.25 1.90
CA LEU A 54 -2.10 -10.97 1.51
C LEU A 54 -3.16 -9.89 1.35
N THR A 55 -4.32 -10.26 0.83
CA THR A 55 -5.44 -9.35 0.63
C THR A 55 -6.58 -9.47 1.66
N ASN A 56 -6.41 -10.31 2.67
CA ASN A 56 -7.51 -10.63 3.60
C ASN A 56 -7.03 -10.65 5.06
N TRP A 57 -7.64 -9.79 5.86
CA TRP A 57 -7.35 -9.63 7.27
C TRP A 57 -8.65 -9.64 8.07
N THR A 58 -8.71 -10.42 9.15
CA THR A 58 -9.86 -10.42 10.04
C THR A 58 -9.69 -9.32 11.09
N LYS A 59 -10.57 -8.32 11.05
CA LYS A 59 -10.64 -7.26 12.06
C LYS A 59 -11.17 -7.85 13.36
N GLU A 60 -10.37 -7.79 14.40
CA GLU A 60 -10.77 -8.25 15.73
C GLU A 60 -11.73 -7.25 16.41
N SER A 61 -12.50 -7.70 17.39
CA SER A 61 -13.35 -6.80 18.17
C SER A 61 -12.50 -5.99 19.15
N GLY A 62 -12.50 -4.67 19.05
CA GLY A 62 -11.72 -3.83 19.94
C GLY A 62 -11.75 -2.34 19.61
N VAL A 63 -11.21 -1.53 20.53
CA VAL A 63 -11.00 -0.10 20.31
C VAL A 63 -9.65 0.10 19.62
N PHE A 64 -9.69 0.50 18.36
CA PHE A 64 -8.48 0.81 17.62
C PHE A 64 -8.04 2.26 17.88
N GLY A 65 -6.88 2.43 18.50
CA GLY A 65 -6.27 3.75 18.68
C GLY A 65 -5.74 4.34 17.37
N TYR A 66 -5.27 3.47 16.47
CA TYR A 66 -4.62 3.89 15.22
C TYR A 66 -5.66 4.17 14.11
N PRO A 67 -5.61 5.34 13.44
CA PRO A 67 -6.61 5.75 12.46
C PRO A 67 -6.83 4.76 11.32
N ASP A 68 -5.75 4.16 10.81
CA ASP A 68 -5.82 3.30 9.62
C ASP A 68 -6.56 1.99 9.91
N CYS A 69 -6.51 1.48 11.14
CA CYS A 69 -7.27 0.30 11.54
C CYS A 69 -8.79 0.57 11.52
N LYS A 70 -9.21 1.81 11.71
CA LYS A 70 -10.64 2.18 11.65
C LYS A 70 -11.15 2.13 10.22
N THR A 71 -10.33 2.59 9.27
CA THR A 71 -10.68 2.69 7.85
C THR A 71 -10.24 1.51 7.00
N TRP A 72 -9.69 0.45 7.59
CA TRP A 72 -9.27 -0.74 6.86
C TRP A 72 -10.47 -1.46 6.24
N GLU A 73 -10.37 -1.83 4.95
CA GLU A 73 -11.50 -2.30 4.15
C GLU A 73 -11.29 -3.66 3.46
N ASN A 74 -10.06 -4.22 3.42
CA ASN A 74 -9.73 -5.45 2.68
C ASN A 74 -10.14 -5.43 1.20
N ASP A 75 -10.12 -4.27 0.54
CA ASP A 75 -10.34 -4.23 -0.90
C ASP A 75 -9.20 -5.02 -1.60
N PRO A 76 -9.47 -6.07 -2.40
CA PRO A 76 -8.39 -6.91 -2.95
C PRO A 76 -7.48 -6.17 -3.94
N LYS A 77 -7.90 -4.99 -4.41
CA LYS A 77 -7.13 -4.17 -5.34
C LYS A 77 -6.27 -3.13 -4.63
N VAL A 78 -6.70 -2.58 -3.49
CA VAL A 78 -5.99 -1.49 -2.79
C VAL A 78 -5.81 -1.68 -1.29
N LEU A 79 -6.51 -2.63 -0.69
CA LEU A 79 -6.63 -2.99 0.74
C LEU A 79 -7.15 -1.89 1.64
N CYS A 80 -6.54 -0.70 1.58
CA CYS A 80 -7.07 0.47 2.24
C CYS A 80 -6.67 1.77 1.52
N PHE A 81 -7.53 2.25 0.62
CA PHE A 81 -7.33 3.54 -0.05
C PHE A 81 -7.48 4.72 0.92
N ASN A 82 -8.39 4.59 1.89
CA ASN A 82 -8.73 5.68 2.81
C ASN A 82 -7.74 5.87 3.97
N CYS A 83 -6.83 4.91 4.16
CA CYS A 83 -5.80 4.95 5.20
C CYS A 83 -4.85 6.15 5.02
N LYS A 84 -4.41 6.73 6.14
CA LYS A 84 -3.41 7.78 6.17
C LYS A 84 -2.08 7.29 5.58
N SER A 85 -1.70 6.05 5.85
CA SER A 85 -0.50 5.44 5.26
C SER A 85 -0.57 5.40 3.73
N CYS A 86 -1.72 5.05 3.16
CA CYS A 86 -1.91 5.02 1.71
C CYS A 86 -1.80 6.43 1.10
N LYS A 87 -2.46 7.43 1.71
CA LYS A 87 -2.38 8.83 1.28
C LYS A 87 -0.96 9.38 1.36
N ALA A 88 -0.22 9.05 2.42
CA ALA A 88 1.19 9.41 2.56
C ALA A 88 2.05 8.76 1.47
N GLY A 89 1.82 7.47 1.17
CA GLY A 89 2.49 6.76 0.08
C GLY A 89 2.26 7.40 -1.28
N VAL A 90 1.03 7.83 -1.58
CA VAL A 90 0.72 8.59 -2.80
C VAL A 90 1.48 9.91 -2.86
N ALA A 91 1.48 10.68 -1.76
CA ALA A 91 2.19 11.95 -1.69
C ALA A 91 3.70 11.77 -1.89
N ASP A 92 4.30 10.77 -1.27
CA ASP A 92 5.74 10.51 -1.38
C ASP A 92 6.16 9.98 -2.74
N ASN A 93 5.32 9.15 -3.37
CA ASN A 93 5.56 8.73 -4.75
C ASN A 93 5.50 9.92 -5.73
N LEU A 94 4.59 10.88 -5.52
CA LEU A 94 4.56 12.12 -6.30
C LEU A 94 5.84 12.94 -6.11
N LYS A 95 6.28 13.16 -4.87
CA LYS A 95 7.55 13.87 -4.57
C LYS A 95 8.73 13.21 -5.29
N GLN A 96 8.83 11.88 -5.24
CA GLN A 96 9.90 11.15 -5.93
C GLN A 96 9.84 11.29 -7.45
N SER A 97 8.62 11.28 -8.02
CA SER A 97 8.42 11.47 -9.45
C SER A 97 8.84 12.86 -9.91
N LEU A 98 8.55 13.90 -9.10
CA LEU A 98 8.99 15.27 -9.37
C LEU A 98 10.50 15.41 -9.29
N LYS A 99 11.15 14.82 -8.28
CA LYS A 99 12.62 14.79 -8.16
C LYS A 99 13.29 14.12 -9.38
N LYS A 100 12.77 12.98 -9.83
CA LYS A 100 13.28 12.29 -11.02
C LYS A 100 13.16 13.13 -12.28
N LYS A 101 12.03 13.82 -12.47
CA LYS A 101 11.84 14.73 -13.61
C LYS A 101 12.78 15.92 -13.58
N ALA A 102 13.04 16.48 -12.39
CA ALA A 102 14.00 17.58 -12.26
C ALA A 102 15.42 17.16 -12.67
N ILE A 103 15.83 15.92 -12.37
CA ILE A 103 17.14 15.39 -12.80
C ILE A 103 17.19 15.18 -14.32
N VAL A 104 16.12 14.64 -14.92
CA VAL A 104 16.05 14.36 -16.37
C VAL A 104 15.95 15.63 -17.22
N ASN A 105 15.50 16.76 -16.66
CA ASN A 105 15.35 18.03 -17.38
C ASN A 105 16.59 18.94 -17.31
N THR A 106 17.79 18.37 -17.11
CA THR A 106 19.05 19.15 -16.97
C THR A 106 20.00 19.02 -18.18
N ASP A 107 19.51 18.52 -19.33
CA ASP A 107 20.27 18.39 -20.59
C ASP A 107 19.70 19.31 -21.69
#